data_AF-A0A955ZJN1-F1
#
_entry.id   AF-A0A955ZJN1-F1
#
_cell.length_a   1.000
_cell.length_b   1.000
_cell.length_c   1.000
_cell.angle_alpha   90.00
_cell.angle_beta   90.00
_cell.angle_gamma   90.00
#
_symmetry.space_group_name_H-M   'P 1'
#
loop_
_entity.id
_entity.type
_entity.pdbx_description
1 polymer ?
#
loop_
_entity_poly.entity_id
_entity_poly.type
_entity_poly.pdbx_seq_one_letter_code
_entity_poly.pdbx_strand_id
1 'polypeptide(L)'
;MDLLRSASRVCAFALAPLLLTACPKKMVVADKVAPENPKAADVRGSESVYVIEAKGQPLIVDWQPEARGDLEVAMKEGVAVVGFSEKGLRLLKDCHIDGEYGFIGVNTKEQVVRLLTAEEVKANLPGAGLGILAKIGGELGQSQALEIAIVMVGKKKTTWATASKKDLKGQCAGATHFVRGATIGAFAMRSAAKGRASTVAEIFGAGASAAASKSSDLANKDGLIDACRKAMPDSNTPPQQCGSLIRLELVALDDGDTQQKPKADGPTVVKNEESEACPPGFVFSGGKCTKPEMAESHVCKFGDVQDCSVQCDKGNTGSCDALGVMFAQGKNVSANAVEAAKLFVKACKGGESNGCYNLAIALYNGSGLPVAKDKAHVLARKACLDGHAQACGMAARQYHFGDGVPEDLTNAAKLYLQACKGGDKSSCSELGVMAHAGQGMKQDDRIAAGLFKMACDGGASIGCSNLGYLVEVGKGVKQDARLAAAIYEKACRENTAECLWWGVAHQTGLVGKVDMKRAATEWRRTCDASKAAGATSSGQLIACGLVTTLLGDKQPMDMNFLQQAVKVWQASCQSGDMRDCAQLGVAVLALGNKPLAKKTFEVSCKGGDVWGCAMAKHPKVR
;
A
#
# COMPACT_ATOMS: atom_id res chain seq x y z
N MET A 1 -68.97 -27.04 -27.43
CA MET A 1 -68.75 -25.86 -26.57
C MET A 1 -67.45 -25.19 -27.00
N ASP A 2 -67.58 -24.40 -28.07
CA ASP A 2 -66.95 -23.09 -28.26
C ASP A 2 -65.42 -22.97 -28.24
N LEU A 3 -64.85 -23.35 -29.40
CA LEU A 3 -63.93 -22.54 -30.21
C LEU A 3 -63.37 -21.25 -29.58
N LEU A 4 -62.04 -21.13 -29.47
CA LEU A 4 -61.18 -20.58 -30.53
C LEU A 4 -61.60 -19.19 -31.04
N ARG A 5 -60.72 -18.19 -30.86
CA ARG A 5 -60.66 -17.01 -31.75
C ARG A 5 -59.23 -16.48 -31.91
N SER A 6 -59.01 -15.83 -33.05
CA SER A 6 -57.69 -15.52 -33.59
C SER A 6 -57.63 -14.09 -34.14
N ALA A 7 -56.39 -13.58 -34.22
CA ALA A 7 -55.88 -12.71 -35.28
C ALA A 7 -56.52 -11.32 -35.56
N SER A 8 -55.62 -10.32 -35.57
CA SER A 8 -55.49 -9.30 -36.62
C SER A 8 -56.41 -8.06 -36.70
N ARG A 9 -55.74 -6.92 -36.47
CA ARG A 9 -55.55 -5.79 -37.40
C ARG A 9 -56.54 -4.60 -37.48
N VAL A 10 -55.89 -3.44 -37.59
CA VAL A 10 -56.22 -2.20 -38.34
C VAL A 10 -57.00 -1.09 -37.63
N CYS A 11 -56.58 0.14 -37.97
CA CYS A 11 -56.90 1.43 -37.38
C CYS A 11 -58.14 2.09 -38.04
N ALA A 12 -58.73 3.08 -37.36
CA ALA A 12 -59.07 4.36 -37.99
C ALA A 12 -59.33 5.51 -36.97
N PHE A 13 -58.95 6.71 -37.41
CA PHE A 13 -59.39 8.09 -37.10
C PHE A 13 -60.81 8.31 -36.51
N ALA A 14 -61.17 9.47 -35.93
CA ALA A 14 -60.48 10.62 -35.31
C ALA A 14 -61.54 11.69 -34.93
N LEU A 15 -61.25 12.66 -34.04
CA LEU A 15 -61.67 14.09 -34.11
C LEU A 15 -61.16 14.91 -32.90
N ALA A 16 -61.16 16.25 -33.03
CA ALA A 16 -60.69 17.26 -32.04
C ALA A 16 -61.91 18.00 -31.40
N PRO A 17 -61.84 19.13 -30.61
CA PRO A 17 -60.75 20.11 -30.34
C PRO A 17 -60.50 20.29 -28.80
N LEU A 18 -60.28 21.43 -28.08
CA LEU A 18 -60.26 22.89 -28.36
C LEU A 18 -59.57 23.73 -27.22
N LEU A 19 -58.42 24.41 -27.49
CA LEU A 19 -57.81 25.55 -26.72
C LEU A 19 -57.39 25.31 -25.22
N LEU A 20 -56.49 26.06 -24.53
CA LEU A 20 -55.55 27.17 -24.86
C LEU A 20 -54.36 27.25 -23.84
N THR A 21 -53.30 28.02 -24.21
CA THR A 21 -52.26 28.69 -23.38
C THR A 21 -51.19 27.95 -22.53
N ALA A 22 -49.93 28.39 -22.76
CA ALA A 22 -48.83 28.65 -21.80
C ALA A 22 -47.82 27.53 -21.35
N CYS A 23 -46.59 27.73 -21.83
CA CYS A 23 -45.27 27.16 -21.52
C CYS A 23 -44.81 27.15 -20.02
N PRO A 24 -43.63 26.55 -19.65
CA PRO A 24 -42.60 25.88 -20.49
C PRO A 24 -42.03 24.51 -19.99
N LYS A 25 -41.32 23.82 -20.91
CA LYS A 25 -40.18 22.89 -20.72
C LYS A 25 -40.34 21.65 -19.81
N LYS A 26 -40.24 20.47 -20.43
CA LYS A 26 -39.50 19.30 -19.90
C LYS A 26 -38.43 18.85 -20.90
N MET A 27 -37.32 18.34 -20.40
CA MET A 27 -36.25 17.71 -21.18
C MET A 27 -36.61 16.25 -21.51
N VAL A 28 -36.22 15.77 -22.69
CA VAL A 28 -35.94 14.34 -22.94
C VAL A 28 -34.70 14.21 -23.83
N VAL A 29 -33.65 13.64 -23.24
CA VAL A 29 -32.66 12.64 -23.71
C VAL A 29 -32.39 12.44 -25.23
N ALA A 30 -31.11 12.19 -25.55
CA ALA A 30 -30.51 11.77 -26.84
C ALA A 30 -30.58 12.83 -27.95
N ASP A 31 -29.48 13.48 -28.33
CA ASP A 31 -28.29 12.85 -28.90
C ASP A 31 -27.01 13.72 -28.81
N LYS A 32 -25.90 13.21 -29.37
CA LYS A 32 -24.59 13.87 -29.59
C LYS A 32 -23.67 14.06 -28.37
N VAL A 33 -22.71 13.14 -28.22
CA VAL A 33 -21.33 13.49 -27.87
C VAL A 33 -20.39 12.79 -28.84
N ALA A 34 -19.87 13.54 -29.81
CA ALA A 34 -18.66 13.21 -30.55
C ALA A 34 -17.76 14.45 -30.42
N PRO A 35 -16.56 14.36 -29.83
CA PRO A 35 -15.69 15.52 -29.67
C PRO A 35 -15.12 15.95 -31.04
N GLU A 36 -15.21 17.24 -31.34
CA GLU A 36 -14.62 17.80 -32.55
C GLU A 36 -13.09 17.93 -32.39
N ASN A 37 -12.33 17.50 -33.41
CA ASN A 37 -10.89 17.73 -33.45
C ASN A 37 -10.60 19.22 -33.72
N PRO A 38 -9.69 19.88 -32.96
CA PRO A 38 -9.25 21.23 -33.26
C PRO A 38 -8.51 21.27 -34.61
N LYS A 39 -8.71 22.34 -35.39
CA LYS A 39 -8.08 22.53 -36.70
C LYS A 39 -6.68 23.13 -36.56
N ALA A 40 -5.77 22.73 -37.44
CA ALA A 40 -4.34 23.05 -37.37
C ALA A 40 -3.96 24.49 -37.80
N ALA A 41 -4.70 25.50 -37.32
CA ALA A 41 -4.50 26.91 -37.67
C ALA A 41 -4.20 27.81 -36.47
N ASP A 42 -4.76 27.52 -35.28
CA ASP A 42 -4.86 28.48 -34.16
C ASP A 42 -3.67 28.45 -33.17
N VAL A 43 -2.48 28.00 -33.62
CA VAL A 43 -1.26 28.01 -32.80
C VAL A 43 -0.16 28.86 -33.45
N ARG A 44 -0.25 30.17 -33.22
CA ARG A 44 0.88 31.11 -33.29
C ARG A 44 0.93 31.95 -32.01
N GLY A 45 1.77 31.55 -31.07
CA GLY A 45 1.99 32.30 -29.82
C GLY A 45 3.17 31.75 -29.03
N SER A 46 4.18 32.59 -28.82
CA SER A 46 5.41 32.39 -28.02
C SER A 46 6.22 31.10 -28.29
N GLU A 47 7.50 31.27 -28.66
CA GLU A 47 8.51 30.24 -28.43
C GLU A 47 8.69 30.07 -26.90
N SER A 48 8.26 28.93 -26.36
CA SER A 48 8.62 28.52 -25.01
C SER A 48 9.99 27.86 -25.03
N VAL A 49 10.87 28.21 -24.08
CA VAL A 49 12.14 27.51 -23.88
C VAL A 49 11.85 26.20 -23.15
N TYR A 50 11.83 25.10 -23.88
CA TYR A 50 11.51 23.78 -23.35
C TYR A 50 12.57 23.31 -22.34
N VAL A 51 12.11 22.87 -21.17
CA VAL A 51 12.96 22.20 -20.17
C VAL A 51 13.34 20.84 -20.72
N ILE A 52 14.62 20.64 -21.01
CA ILE A 52 15.15 19.33 -21.40
C ILE A 52 15.19 18.45 -20.14
N GLU A 53 14.63 17.24 -20.23
CA GLU A 53 14.53 16.32 -19.09
C GLU A 53 15.92 16.01 -18.50
N ALA A 54 16.05 16.02 -17.17
CA ALA A 54 17.37 15.96 -16.52
C ALA A 54 18.13 14.63 -16.69
N LYS A 55 17.45 13.61 -17.19
CA LYS A 55 17.97 12.28 -17.55
C LYS A 55 17.19 11.78 -18.77
N GLY A 56 17.74 10.82 -19.51
CA GLY A 56 17.02 10.16 -20.61
C GLY A 56 17.54 8.75 -20.90
N GLN A 57 16.69 7.85 -21.39
CA GLN A 57 17.02 6.45 -21.69
C GLN A 57 16.72 6.03 -23.15
N PRO A 58 17.28 6.72 -24.18
CA PRO A 58 16.95 6.46 -25.57
C PRO A 58 17.47 5.11 -26.07
N LEU A 59 16.63 4.36 -26.79
CA LEU A 59 17.10 3.28 -27.66
C LEU A 59 17.74 3.91 -28.90
N ILE A 60 18.98 3.50 -29.22
CA ILE A 60 19.71 3.99 -30.40
C ILE A 60 19.79 2.93 -31.51
N VAL A 61 18.97 1.89 -31.43
CA VAL A 61 18.93 0.76 -32.37
C VAL A 61 18.51 1.18 -33.80
N ASP A 62 17.95 2.37 -33.98
CA ASP A 62 17.61 2.99 -35.26
C ASP A 62 18.77 3.76 -35.90
N TRP A 63 19.82 4.08 -35.14
CA TRP A 63 20.97 4.82 -35.64
C TRP A 63 21.71 4.01 -36.72
N GLN A 64 22.17 4.74 -37.74
CA GLN A 64 22.98 4.17 -38.82
C GLN A 64 24.29 3.58 -38.25
N PRO A 65 24.85 2.50 -38.85
CA PRO A 65 26.04 1.84 -38.36
C PRO A 65 27.22 2.79 -38.09
N GLU A 66 27.40 3.78 -38.96
CA GLU A 66 28.46 4.78 -38.89
C GLU A 66 28.31 5.66 -37.64
N ALA A 67 27.10 6.15 -37.36
CA ALA A 67 26.81 6.98 -36.19
C ALA A 67 26.94 6.22 -34.86
N ARG A 68 26.73 4.89 -34.86
CA ARG A 68 26.99 4.03 -33.70
C ARG A 68 28.48 3.73 -33.55
N GLY A 69 29.21 3.55 -34.66
CA GLY A 69 30.67 3.49 -34.68
C GLY A 69 31.33 4.76 -34.15
N ASP A 70 30.85 5.94 -34.58
CA ASP A 70 31.27 7.25 -34.06
C ASP A 70 31.09 7.34 -32.54
N LEU A 71 29.96 6.89 -32.02
CA LEU A 71 29.69 6.86 -30.58
C LEU A 71 30.60 5.86 -29.84
N GLU A 72 30.87 4.70 -30.44
CA GLU A 72 31.84 3.75 -29.90
C GLU A 72 33.29 4.25 -29.92
N VAL A 73 33.65 5.19 -30.80
CA VAL A 73 34.94 5.88 -30.80
C VAL A 73 34.96 6.96 -29.72
N ALA A 74 33.95 7.83 -29.67
CA ALA A 74 33.82 8.86 -28.64
C ALA A 74 33.83 8.26 -27.22
N MET A 75 33.19 7.11 -27.00
CA MET A 75 33.20 6.37 -25.73
C MET A 75 34.49 5.56 -25.44
N LYS A 76 35.51 5.63 -26.32
CA LYS A 76 36.88 5.12 -26.07
C LYS A 76 37.85 6.27 -25.82
N GLU A 77 37.60 7.43 -26.41
CA GLU A 77 38.46 8.63 -26.31
C GLU A 77 38.13 9.50 -25.08
N GLY A 78 36.89 9.44 -24.58
CA GLY A 78 36.48 10.09 -23.35
C GLY A 78 35.05 9.73 -22.94
N VAL A 79 34.45 10.54 -22.05
CA VAL A 79 33.02 10.49 -21.76
C VAL A 79 32.27 11.26 -22.84
N ALA A 80 31.41 10.58 -23.59
CA ALA A 80 30.78 11.13 -24.79
C ALA A 80 29.69 12.17 -24.47
N VAL A 81 29.70 13.28 -25.19
CA VAL A 81 28.78 14.42 -25.00
C VAL A 81 27.80 14.53 -26.18
N VAL A 82 26.54 14.87 -25.88
CA VAL A 82 25.44 14.85 -26.85
C VAL A 82 24.55 16.09 -26.72
N GLY A 83 23.95 16.49 -27.85
CA GLY A 83 22.78 17.35 -27.87
C GLY A 83 21.51 16.50 -27.92
N PHE A 84 20.69 16.54 -26.86
CA PHE A 84 19.40 15.86 -26.77
C PHE A 84 18.26 16.88 -26.69
N SER A 85 17.17 16.65 -27.45
CA SER A 85 16.01 17.54 -27.58
C SER A 85 14.80 16.81 -28.21
N GLU A 86 13.63 17.47 -28.28
CA GLU A 86 12.46 16.97 -29.03
C GLU A 86 12.72 16.67 -30.52
N LYS A 87 13.78 17.27 -31.10
CA LYS A 87 14.21 17.06 -32.49
C LYS A 87 15.06 15.79 -32.66
N GLY A 88 15.41 15.11 -31.56
CA GLY A 88 16.21 13.90 -31.53
C GLY A 88 17.51 14.03 -30.71
N LEU A 89 18.33 12.99 -30.80
CA LEU A 89 19.65 12.90 -30.17
C LEU A 89 20.75 13.06 -31.23
N ARG A 90 21.79 13.84 -30.92
CA ARG A 90 22.95 14.06 -31.80
C ARG A 90 24.25 13.95 -30.99
N LEU A 91 25.16 13.09 -31.44
CA LEU A 91 26.54 13.04 -30.93
C LEU A 91 27.32 14.31 -31.30
N LEU A 92 28.07 14.84 -30.34
CA LEU A 92 29.08 15.88 -30.59
C LEU A 92 30.45 15.21 -30.67
N LYS A 93 30.85 14.79 -31.88
CA LYS A 93 32.06 13.97 -32.09
C LYS A 93 33.30 14.59 -31.45
N ASP A 94 33.52 15.87 -31.69
CA ASP A 94 34.67 16.63 -31.20
C ASP A 94 34.46 17.21 -29.79
N CYS A 95 33.54 16.66 -28.98
CA CYS A 95 33.27 17.11 -27.61
C CYS A 95 33.21 15.94 -26.61
N HIS A 96 34.05 16.01 -25.58
CA HIS A 96 34.16 14.99 -24.53
C HIS A 96 34.30 15.61 -23.13
N ILE A 97 34.20 14.77 -22.10
CA ILE A 97 34.69 15.03 -20.74
C ILE A 97 35.81 14.01 -20.46
N ASP A 98 36.83 14.37 -19.67
CA ASP A 98 37.90 13.44 -19.28
C ASP A 98 37.35 12.24 -18.49
N GLY A 99 37.52 11.02 -19.00
CA GLY A 99 37.17 9.81 -18.27
C GLY A 99 36.90 8.60 -19.18
N GLU A 100 36.76 7.44 -18.56
CA GLU A 100 36.60 6.16 -19.25
C GLU A 100 35.25 5.49 -18.90
N TYR A 101 34.94 4.38 -19.58
CA TYR A 101 33.81 3.50 -19.26
C TYR A 101 34.29 2.10 -18.88
N GLY A 102 34.04 1.68 -17.64
CA GLY A 102 34.13 0.28 -17.26
C GLY A 102 32.94 -0.51 -17.81
N PHE A 103 33.16 -1.75 -18.26
CA PHE A 103 32.08 -2.69 -18.55
C PHE A 103 31.75 -3.50 -17.30
N ILE A 104 30.47 -3.63 -16.99
CA ILE A 104 29.93 -4.44 -15.90
C ILE A 104 28.99 -5.47 -16.52
N GLY A 105 29.35 -6.76 -16.41
CA GLY A 105 28.51 -7.87 -16.82
C GLY A 105 27.22 -7.96 -15.99
N VAL A 106 26.20 -8.62 -16.55
CA VAL A 106 24.97 -8.98 -15.81
C VAL A 106 24.45 -10.34 -16.29
N ASN A 107 23.60 -10.99 -15.49
CA ASN A 107 22.75 -12.09 -15.97
C ASN A 107 22.02 -11.67 -17.26
N THR A 108 22.19 -12.46 -18.32
CA THR A 108 21.62 -12.21 -19.66
C THR A 108 20.10 -12.03 -19.59
N LYS A 109 19.58 -10.99 -20.26
CA LYS A 109 18.14 -10.72 -20.36
C LYS A 109 17.72 -10.64 -21.82
N GLU A 110 16.83 -11.54 -22.22
CA GLU A 110 16.15 -11.51 -23.52
C GLU A 110 14.78 -10.81 -23.34
N GLN A 111 14.47 -9.81 -24.16
CA GLN A 111 13.18 -9.11 -24.16
C GLN A 111 12.76 -8.70 -25.59
N VAL A 112 11.45 -8.50 -25.81
CA VAL A 112 10.91 -7.95 -27.06
C VAL A 112 10.11 -6.68 -26.75
N VAL A 113 10.66 -5.54 -27.13
CA VAL A 113 9.96 -4.25 -27.01
C VAL A 113 9.07 -4.06 -28.25
N ARG A 114 7.76 -3.94 -28.05
CA ARG A 114 6.76 -3.81 -29.13
C ARG A 114 6.24 -2.37 -29.20
N LEU A 115 6.57 -1.67 -30.27
CA LEU A 115 6.14 -0.30 -30.55
C LEU A 115 4.92 -0.31 -31.49
N LEU A 116 3.77 0.07 -30.94
CA LEU A 116 2.43 -0.17 -31.50
C LEU A 116 1.86 1.04 -32.25
N THR A 117 2.45 2.22 -32.09
CA THR A 117 2.01 3.47 -32.75
C THR A 117 3.20 4.32 -33.19
N ALA A 118 2.98 5.25 -34.11
CA ALA A 118 4.04 6.16 -34.57
C ALA A 118 4.56 7.09 -33.45
N GLU A 119 3.70 7.43 -32.48
CA GLU A 119 4.07 8.19 -31.30
C GLU A 119 4.99 7.40 -30.36
N GLU A 120 4.72 6.10 -30.13
CA GLU A 120 5.66 5.23 -29.40
C GLU A 120 6.99 5.10 -30.14
N VAL A 121 6.98 4.97 -31.47
CA VAL A 121 8.21 4.94 -32.29
C VAL A 121 9.02 6.23 -32.10
N LYS A 122 8.38 7.40 -32.20
CA LYS A 122 9.05 8.69 -31.97
C LYS A 122 9.58 8.85 -30.54
N ALA A 123 8.85 8.39 -29.53
CA ALA A 123 9.24 8.55 -28.13
C ALA A 123 10.41 7.65 -27.70
N ASN A 124 10.66 6.54 -28.41
CA ASN A 124 11.71 5.57 -28.05
C ASN A 124 12.96 5.63 -28.93
N LEU A 125 12.86 6.11 -30.18
CA LEU A 125 13.93 6.06 -31.21
C LEU A 125 14.34 7.47 -31.70
N PRO A 126 15.16 8.22 -30.93
CA PRO A 126 15.58 9.57 -31.29
C PRO A 126 16.84 9.55 -32.18
N GLY A 127 16.62 9.51 -33.48
CA GLY A 127 17.65 9.77 -34.50
C GLY A 127 17.13 9.55 -35.92
N ALA A 128 16.52 8.39 -36.16
CA ALA A 128 16.05 7.93 -37.46
C ALA A 128 14.61 7.37 -37.43
N GLY A 129 13.86 7.51 -36.33
CA GLY A 129 12.46 7.07 -36.22
C GLY A 129 11.56 7.50 -37.40
N LEU A 130 11.72 8.72 -37.94
CA LEU A 130 11.03 9.18 -39.15
C LEU A 130 11.40 8.37 -40.42
N GLY A 131 12.66 7.96 -40.56
CA GLY A 131 13.12 7.12 -41.67
C GLY A 131 12.65 5.67 -41.55
N ILE A 132 12.51 5.14 -40.33
CA ILE A 132 11.88 3.84 -40.09
C ILE A 132 10.38 3.89 -40.37
N LEU A 133 9.68 4.94 -39.92
CA LEU A 133 8.26 5.16 -40.22
C LEU A 133 8.03 5.32 -41.75
N ALA A 134 8.92 6.00 -42.46
CA ALA A 134 8.85 6.11 -43.92
C ALA A 134 9.09 4.76 -44.63
N LYS A 135 9.96 3.89 -44.10
CA LYS A 135 10.22 2.54 -44.66
C LYS A 135 9.11 1.53 -44.37
N ILE A 136 8.47 1.60 -43.21
CA ILE A 136 7.35 0.70 -42.84
C ILE A 136 6.01 1.21 -43.40
N GLY A 137 5.92 2.51 -43.72
CA GLY A 137 4.77 3.12 -44.37
C GLY A 137 3.60 3.40 -43.43
N GLY A 138 2.51 3.93 -43.99
CA GLY A 138 1.32 4.38 -43.24
C GLY A 138 0.50 3.28 -42.55
N GLU A 139 0.93 2.01 -42.60
CA GLU A 139 0.27 0.89 -41.94
C GLU A 139 0.61 0.75 -40.44
N LEU A 140 1.72 1.37 -39.99
CA LEU A 140 2.16 1.30 -38.59
C LEU A 140 1.22 2.13 -37.71
N GLY A 141 0.22 1.43 -37.15
CA GLY A 141 -0.92 2.03 -36.47
C GLY A 141 -2.20 1.23 -36.70
N GLN A 142 -2.46 0.79 -37.93
CA GLN A 142 -3.67 0.03 -38.28
C GLN A 142 -3.50 -1.48 -38.08
N SER A 143 -2.48 -2.08 -38.71
CA SER A 143 -2.25 -3.54 -38.75
C SER A 143 -0.89 -3.95 -38.17
N GLN A 144 0.14 -3.13 -38.39
CA GLN A 144 1.54 -3.44 -38.06
C GLN A 144 2.03 -2.78 -36.77
N ALA A 145 3.08 -3.36 -36.19
CA ALA A 145 3.86 -2.87 -35.07
C ALA A 145 5.36 -3.15 -35.31
N LEU A 146 6.24 -2.31 -34.76
CA LEU A 146 7.69 -2.50 -34.79
C LEU A 146 8.11 -3.31 -33.57
N GLU A 147 8.68 -4.49 -33.78
CA GLU A 147 9.21 -5.36 -32.72
C GLU A 147 10.73 -5.26 -32.66
N ILE A 148 11.26 -4.97 -31.47
CA ILE A 148 12.68 -4.82 -31.17
C ILE A 148 13.08 -5.92 -30.19
N ALA A 149 13.69 -7.00 -30.68
CA ALA A 149 14.31 -8.00 -29.83
C ALA A 149 15.64 -7.45 -29.28
N ILE A 150 15.84 -7.57 -27.98
CA ILE A 150 17.03 -7.09 -27.25
C ILE A 150 17.58 -8.23 -26.41
N VAL A 151 18.89 -8.46 -26.49
CA VAL A 151 19.65 -9.33 -25.59
C VAL A 151 20.67 -8.46 -24.86
N MET A 152 20.46 -8.26 -23.56
CA MET A 152 21.35 -7.49 -22.68
C MET A 152 22.32 -8.44 -21.96
N VAL A 153 23.63 -8.15 -22.03
CA VAL A 153 24.69 -8.91 -21.32
C VAL A 153 25.51 -8.07 -20.34
N GLY A 154 25.39 -6.75 -20.38
CA GLY A 154 26.09 -5.84 -19.48
C GLY A 154 25.78 -4.37 -19.75
N LYS A 155 26.45 -3.50 -18.99
CA LYS A 155 26.44 -2.05 -19.22
C LYS A 155 27.88 -1.52 -19.21
N LYS A 156 28.20 -0.61 -20.14
CA LYS A 156 29.32 0.32 -19.99
C LYS A 156 28.86 1.48 -19.09
N LYS A 157 29.62 1.85 -18.06
CA LYS A 157 29.36 3.03 -17.22
C LYS A 157 30.64 3.79 -16.91
N THR A 158 30.53 5.11 -16.87
CA THR A 158 31.60 5.98 -16.38
C THR A 158 31.40 6.31 -14.89
N THR A 159 32.44 6.81 -14.24
CA THR A 159 32.42 7.27 -12.84
C THR A 159 31.71 8.62 -12.65
N TRP A 160 31.53 9.40 -13.72
CA TRP A 160 30.84 10.68 -13.68
C TRP A 160 29.34 10.54 -13.36
N ALA A 161 28.91 11.14 -12.25
CA ALA A 161 27.51 11.17 -11.82
C ALA A 161 26.75 12.41 -12.29
N THR A 162 27.45 13.55 -12.35
CA THR A 162 27.01 14.91 -12.73
C THR A 162 28.19 15.60 -13.41
N ALA A 163 27.95 16.45 -14.41
CA ALA A 163 28.98 17.23 -15.09
C ALA A 163 28.41 18.57 -15.56
N SER A 164 29.25 19.61 -15.63
CA SER A 164 28.86 20.97 -16.02
C SER A 164 29.45 21.37 -17.36
N LYS A 165 29.05 22.54 -17.87
CA LYS A 165 29.64 23.15 -19.07
C LYS A 165 31.14 23.48 -18.94
N LYS A 166 31.73 23.41 -17.74
CA LYS A 166 33.17 23.67 -17.48
C LYS A 166 34.05 22.41 -17.61
N ASP A 167 33.45 21.24 -17.52
CA ASP A 167 34.13 19.94 -17.58
C ASP A 167 34.29 19.45 -19.04
N LEU A 168 33.67 20.17 -19.98
CA LEU A 168 33.64 19.90 -21.41
C LEU A 168 34.94 20.33 -22.12
N LYS A 169 35.43 19.49 -23.03
CA LYS A 169 36.59 19.76 -23.89
C LYS A 169 36.24 19.60 -25.37
N GLY A 170 36.77 20.52 -26.19
CA GLY A 170 36.58 20.51 -27.65
C GLY A 170 35.39 21.35 -28.13
N GLN A 171 34.77 20.97 -29.26
CA GLN A 171 33.75 21.77 -29.94
C GLN A 171 32.34 21.52 -29.40
N CYS A 172 32.11 21.93 -28.16
CA CYS A 172 30.91 21.58 -27.39
C CYS A 172 29.67 22.46 -27.63
N ALA A 173 29.55 23.05 -28.83
CA ALA A 173 28.42 23.90 -29.20
C ALA A 173 27.12 23.08 -29.32
N GLY A 174 26.13 23.41 -28.48
CA GLY A 174 24.87 22.68 -28.39
C GLY A 174 24.92 21.39 -27.55
N ALA A 175 25.91 21.25 -26.67
CA ALA A 175 25.93 20.21 -25.65
C ALA A 175 24.78 20.43 -24.65
N THR A 176 23.99 19.39 -24.37
CA THR A 176 22.94 19.42 -23.34
C THR A 176 23.04 18.27 -22.34
N HIS A 177 23.67 17.16 -22.72
CA HIS A 177 23.78 15.94 -21.92
C HIS A 177 25.15 15.27 -22.11
N PHE A 178 25.55 14.44 -21.14
CA PHE A 178 26.62 13.45 -21.31
C PHE A 178 26.06 12.03 -21.18
N VAL A 179 26.77 11.05 -21.76
CA VAL A 179 26.44 9.63 -21.68
C VAL A 179 27.03 9.06 -20.38
N ARG A 180 26.22 8.88 -19.33
CA ARG A 180 26.66 8.23 -18.07
C ARG A 180 26.87 6.71 -18.25
N GLY A 181 26.19 6.11 -19.22
CA GLY A 181 26.40 4.71 -19.58
C GLY A 181 25.68 4.26 -20.84
N ALA A 182 25.92 3.00 -21.24
CA ALA A 182 25.27 2.35 -22.37
C ALA A 182 24.99 0.87 -22.07
N THR A 183 23.82 0.38 -22.49
CA THR A 183 23.43 -1.03 -22.47
C THR A 183 24.07 -1.78 -23.64
N ILE A 184 24.67 -2.94 -23.34
CA ILE A 184 25.50 -3.72 -24.26
C ILE A 184 24.87 -5.08 -24.54
N GLY A 185 24.91 -5.51 -25.80
CA GLY A 185 24.68 -6.90 -26.18
C GLY A 185 24.41 -7.09 -27.67
N ALA A 186 23.19 -7.51 -28.02
CA ALA A 186 22.72 -7.64 -29.40
C ALA A 186 21.25 -7.20 -29.54
N PHE A 187 20.84 -6.77 -30.73
CA PHE A 187 19.44 -6.44 -31.04
C PHE A 187 19.04 -6.82 -32.47
N ALA A 188 17.75 -6.99 -32.70
CA ALA A 188 17.17 -7.15 -34.04
C ALA A 188 15.78 -6.50 -34.11
N MET A 189 15.49 -5.77 -35.19
CA MET A 189 14.23 -5.07 -35.41
C MET A 189 13.49 -5.60 -36.63
N ARG A 190 12.17 -5.81 -36.52
CA ARG A 190 11.29 -6.12 -37.66
C ARG A 190 9.91 -5.47 -37.54
N SER A 191 9.22 -5.32 -38.67
CA SER A 191 7.78 -5.09 -38.62
C SER A 191 7.04 -6.42 -38.46
N ALA A 192 5.93 -6.42 -37.70
CA ALA A 192 5.10 -7.60 -37.45
C ALA A 192 3.62 -7.20 -37.28
N ALA A 193 2.71 -8.14 -37.49
CA ALA A 193 1.28 -7.91 -37.27
C ALA A 193 0.94 -7.78 -35.77
N LYS A 194 0.15 -6.77 -35.38
CA LYS A 194 -0.16 -6.47 -33.97
C LYS A 194 -0.64 -7.67 -33.16
N GLY A 195 -1.46 -8.53 -33.77
CA GLY A 195 -2.12 -9.69 -33.14
C GLY A 195 -1.25 -10.89 -32.76
N ARG A 196 0.04 -10.92 -33.13
CA ARG A 196 1.00 -11.93 -32.62
C ARG A 196 2.23 -11.23 -32.05
N ALA A 197 2.53 -11.49 -30.78
CA ALA A 197 3.83 -11.16 -30.22
C ALA A 197 4.85 -12.23 -30.63
N SER A 198 6.01 -11.82 -31.12
CA SER A 198 7.10 -12.73 -31.47
C SER A 198 8.05 -12.97 -30.30
N THR A 199 8.74 -14.11 -30.32
CA THR A 199 9.87 -14.39 -29.41
C THR A 199 11.17 -13.76 -29.91
N VAL A 200 12.13 -13.55 -29.00
CA VAL A 200 13.49 -13.10 -29.36
C VAL A 200 14.13 -14.03 -30.39
N ALA A 201 13.99 -15.35 -30.23
CA ALA A 201 14.51 -16.35 -31.16
C ALA A 201 13.91 -16.21 -32.57
N GLU A 202 12.58 -16.06 -32.69
CA GLU A 202 11.91 -15.84 -33.98
C GLU A 202 12.30 -14.52 -34.66
N ILE A 203 12.65 -13.47 -33.90
CA ILE A 203 13.10 -12.19 -34.47
C ILE A 203 14.58 -12.25 -34.91
N PHE A 204 15.44 -12.94 -34.13
CA PHE A 204 16.85 -13.11 -34.50
C PHE A 204 17.09 -14.11 -35.63
N GLY A 205 16.13 -15.01 -35.90
CA GLY A 205 16.18 -16.03 -36.95
C GLY A 205 16.62 -17.42 -36.49
N ALA A 206 16.44 -17.76 -35.21
CA ALA A 206 16.91 -19.01 -34.62
C ALA A 206 15.75 -19.93 -34.18
N GLY A 207 15.75 -21.18 -34.65
CA GLY A 207 14.83 -22.24 -34.21
C GLY A 207 14.16 -23.02 -35.35
N ALA A 208 13.57 -24.18 -35.02
CA ALA A 208 12.93 -25.07 -36.00
C ALA A 208 11.65 -24.48 -36.63
N SER A 209 11.08 -23.42 -36.04
CA SER A 209 9.93 -22.67 -36.56
C SER A 209 10.33 -21.52 -37.50
N ALA A 210 11.56 -21.50 -38.03
CA ALA A 210 12.08 -20.51 -38.97
C ALA A 210 11.46 -20.61 -40.39
N ALA A 211 10.12 -20.64 -40.47
CA ALA A 211 9.34 -20.58 -41.69
C ALA A 211 9.41 -19.16 -42.30
N ALA A 212 10.55 -18.86 -42.92
CA ALA A 212 10.78 -17.72 -43.82
C ALA A 212 10.43 -16.32 -43.26
N SER A 213 11.07 -15.90 -42.16
CA SER A 213 11.40 -14.47 -42.03
C SER A 213 12.46 -14.15 -43.08
N LYS A 214 12.09 -13.43 -44.14
CA LYS A 214 13.03 -13.04 -45.20
C LYS A 214 13.97 -11.97 -44.68
N SER A 215 15.15 -11.87 -45.26
CA SER A 215 16.11 -10.79 -44.95
C SER A 215 15.55 -9.39 -45.24
N SER A 216 14.53 -9.27 -46.09
CA SER A 216 13.76 -8.06 -46.35
C SER A 216 12.98 -7.52 -45.14
N ASP A 217 12.69 -8.37 -44.16
CA ASP A 217 11.72 -8.07 -43.11
C ASP A 217 12.38 -7.45 -41.87
N LEU A 218 13.73 -7.47 -41.83
CA LEU A 218 14.55 -6.88 -40.77
C LEU A 218 14.87 -5.40 -41.08
N ALA A 219 14.45 -4.51 -40.20
CA ALA A 219 14.68 -3.07 -40.34
C ALA A 219 16.09 -2.65 -39.91
N ASN A 220 16.66 -3.32 -38.91
CA ASN A 220 18.06 -3.21 -38.48
C ASN A 220 18.43 -4.43 -37.61
N LYS A 221 19.72 -4.80 -37.52
CA LYS A 221 20.21 -5.88 -36.64
C LYS A 221 21.69 -5.66 -36.30
N ASP A 222 22.06 -5.99 -35.07
CA ASP A 222 23.45 -5.96 -34.61
C ASP A 222 23.72 -7.02 -33.53
N GLY A 223 24.93 -7.58 -33.52
CA GLY A 223 25.35 -8.66 -32.63
C GLY A 223 24.73 -10.04 -32.93
N LEU A 224 25.30 -11.07 -32.31
CA LEU A 224 24.88 -12.47 -32.45
C LEU A 224 24.35 -13.02 -31.13
N ILE A 225 23.10 -13.50 -31.15
CA ILE A 225 22.41 -14.08 -29.98
C ILE A 225 23.18 -15.25 -29.35
N ASP A 226 23.79 -16.12 -30.15
CA ASP A 226 24.56 -17.27 -29.66
C ASP A 226 25.96 -16.91 -29.14
N ALA A 227 26.43 -15.68 -29.38
CA ALA A 227 27.56 -15.11 -28.66
C ALA A 227 27.11 -14.50 -27.32
N CYS A 228 25.98 -13.79 -27.30
CA CYS A 228 25.40 -13.23 -26.07
C CYS A 228 25.02 -14.29 -25.03
N ARG A 229 24.57 -15.47 -25.48
CA ARG A 229 24.27 -16.62 -24.61
C ARG A 229 25.49 -17.25 -23.93
N LYS A 230 26.71 -16.78 -24.26
CA LYS A 230 27.98 -17.17 -23.61
C LYS A 230 28.50 -16.10 -22.64
N ALA A 231 27.74 -15.04 -22.39
CA ALA A 231 28.12 -14.00 -21.42
C ALA A 231 28.14 -14.53 -19.98
N MET A 232 29.08 -14.03 -19.19
CA MET A 232 29.24 -14.33 -17.76
C MET A 232 29.00 -13.03 -16.96
N PRO A 233 28.22 -13.05 -15.87
CA PRO A 233 27.83 -11.83 -15.14
C PRO A 233 29.00 -11.10 -14.47
N ASP A 234 30.06 -11.82 -14.14
CA ASP A 234 31.31 -11.37 -13.52
C ASP A 234 32.37 -10.92 -14.55
N SER A 235 32.05 -10.95 -15.85
CA SER A 235 32.98 -10.52 -16.89
C SER A 235 33.15 -9.00 -16.94
N ASN A 236 34.42 -8.56 -16.99
CA ASN A 236 34.81 -7.16 -17.21
C ASN A 236 34.87 -6.78 -18.71
N THR A 237 34.50 -7.68 -19.63
CA THR A 237 34.37 -7.41 -21.07
C THR A 237 33.15 -8.11 -21.69
N PRO A 238 32.46 -7.50 -22.67
CA PRO A 238 31.40 -8.20 -23.40
C PRO A 238 31.97 -9.33 -24.27
N PRO A 239 31.22 -10.40 -24.55
CA PRO A 239 31.65 -11.43 -25.50
C PRO A 239 31.91 -10.84 -26.89
N GLN A 240 32.88 -11.40 -27.62
CA GLN A 240 33.07 -11.09 -29.03
C GLN A 240 31.75 -11.30 -29.78
N GLN A 241 31.40 -10.37 -30.68
CA GLN A 241 30.13 -10.37 -31.43
C GLN A 241 28.86 -10.18 -30.57
N CYS A 242 28.99 -9.78 -29.29
CA CYS A 242 27.89 -9.31 -28.43
C CYS A 242 28.27 -7.99 -27.71
N GLY A 243 28.87 -7.06 -28.46
CA GLY A 243 29.36 -5.77 -27.93
C GLY A 243 28.49 -4.56 -28.26
N SER A 244 27.39 -4.75 -28.99
CA SER A 244 26.65 -3.69 -29.69
C SER A 244 25.93 -2.75 -28.70
N LEU A 245 26.01 -1.44 -28.94
CA LEU A 245 25.28 -0.44 -28.15
C LEU A 245 23.78 -0.46 -28.47
N ILE A 246 22.93 -0.60 -27.45
CA ILE A 246 21.47 -0.75 -27.60
C ILE A 246 20.69 0.47 -27.10
N ARG A 247 21.00 0.92 -25.87
CA ARG A 247 20.33 2.01 -25.16
C ARG A 247 21.34 2.83 -24.39
N LEU A 248 21.20 4.15 -24.37
CA LEU A 248 22.06 5.03 -23.57
C LEU A 248 21.40 5.41 -22.24
N GLU A 249 22.22 5.75 -21.26
CA GLU A 249 21.83 6.44 -20.03
C GLU A 249 22.40 7.86 -20.12
N LEU A 250 21.54 8.84 -20.42
CA LEU A 250 21.91 10.25 -20.53
C LEU A 250 21.65 10.98 -19.21
N VAL A 251 22.52 11.94 -18.87
CA VAL A 251 22.35 12.88 -17.76
C VAL A 251 22.59 14.29 -18.29
N ALA A 252 21.72 15.23 -17.91
CA ALA A 252 21.84 16.63 -18.32
C ALA A 252 23.12 17.28 -17.77
N LEU A 253 23.64 18.27 -18.50
CA LEU A 253 24.78 19.07 -18.06
C LEU A 253 24.32 20.22 -17.17
N ASP A 254 24.96 20.38 -16.01
CA ASP A 254 24.69 21.47 -15.09
C ASP A 254 25.05 22.83 -15.72
N ASP A 255 24.09 23.76 -15.73
CA ASP A 255 24.27 25.13 -16.23
C ASP A 255 25.24 25.99 -15.39
N GLY A 256 25.63 25.51 -14.20
CA GLY A 256 26.70 26.08 -13.39
C GLY A 256 26.32 27.24 -12.47
N ASP A 257 25.05 27.68 -12.47
CA ASP A 257 24.52 28.74 -11.60
C ASP A 257 23.95 28.19 -10.25
N THR A 258 23.96 26.88 -10.06
CA THR A 258 23.44 26.20 -8.87
C THR A 258 24.43 26.19 -7.70
N GLN A 259 24.84 27.37 -7.20
CA GLN A 259 25.39 27.51 -5.84
C GLN A 259 24.31 27.34 -4.75
N GLN A 260 23.53 26.26 -4.80
CA GLN A 260 22.80 25.75 -3.65
C GLN A 260 23.57 24.60 -3.01
N LYS A 261 24.68 24.99 -2.35
CA LYS A 261 25.29 24.22 -1.27
C LYS A 261 24.17 23.82 -0.29
N PRO A 262 23.90 22.52 -0.04
CA PRO A 262 22.77 22.13 0.78
C PRO A 262 22.95 22.68 2.19
N LYS A 263 22.06 23.59 2.60
CA LYS A 263 21.95 23.99 4.00
C LYS A 263 21.38 22.80 4.76
N ALA A 264 22.12 22.35 5.77
CA ALA A 264 21.55 21.49 6.79
C ALA A 264 20.53 22.30 7.59
N ASP A 265 19.24 22.12 7.29
CA ASP A 265 18.11 22.11 8.23
C ASP A 265 16.81 21.90 7.44
N GLY A 266 16.32 20.66 7.48
CA GLY A 266 15.15 20.19 6.73
C GLY A 266 15.36 18.75 6.21
N PRO A 267 14.29 17.94 6.08
CA PRO A 267 14.40 16.56 5.61
C PRO A 267 14.79 16.56 4.13
N THR A 268 16.07 16.33 3.85
CA THR A 268 16.59 16.18 2.49
C THR A 268 15.95 14.98 1.82
N VAL A 269 14.97 15.24 0.95
CA VAL A 269 14.45 14.25 0.01
C VAL A 269 15.61 13.88 -0.92
N VAL A 270 16.24 12.75 -0.63
CA VAL A 270 17.09 12.05 -1.60
C VAL A 270 16.17 11.69 -2.76
N LYS A 271 16.22 12.50 -3.82
CA LYS A 271 15.51 12.20 -5.07
C LYS A 271 16.14 10.93 -5.62
N ASN A 272 15.40 9.83 -5.58
CA ASN A 272 15.86 8.53 -6.06
C ASN A 272 16.49 8.68 -7.46
N GLU A 273 17.61 8.00 -7.67
CA GLU A 273 18.05 7.69 -9.02
C GLU A 273 17.05 6.75 -9.71
N GLU A 274 17.23 6.50 -11.01
CA GLU A 274 16.39 5.58 -11.80
C GLU A 274 14.93 6.04 -12.03
N SER A 275 14.68 7.35 -12.09
CA SER A 275 13.54 7.87 -12.87
C SER A 275 13.80 7.65 -14.36
N GLU A 276 13.21 6.61 -14.94
CA GLU A 276 13.28 6.29 -16.37
C GLU A 276 12.45 7.29 -17.18
N ALA A 277 13.05 8.46 -17.46
CA ALA A 277 12.39 9.57 -18.09
C ALA A 277 11.93 9.24 -19.52
N CYS A 278 10.68 9.60 -19.79
CA CYS A 278 10.01 9.48 -21.07
C CYS A 278 9.45 10.85 -21.46
N PRO A 279 9.47 11.21 -22.76
CA PRO A 279 9.02 12.52 -23.23
C PRO A 279 7.61 12.91 -22.73
N PRO A 280 7.28 14.20 -22.65
CA PRO A 280 6.01 14.66 -22.11
C PRO A 280 4.80 14.01 -22.78
N GLY A 281 3.89 13.45 -21.97
CA GLY A 281 2.73 12.70 -22.43
C GLY A 281 2.90 11.18 -22.51
N PHE A 282 4.09 10.65 -22.15
CA PHE A 282 4.36 9.21 -22.09
C PHE A 282 4.76 8.76 -20.67
N VAL A 283 4.65 7.47 -20.40
CA VAL A 283 5.15 6.79 -19.20
C VAL A 283 6.00 5.58 -19.60
N PHE A 284 6.97 5.21 -18.76
CA PHE A 284 7.77 4.01 -19.00
C PHE A 284 7.04 2.75 -18.52
N SER A 285 6.85 1.77 -19.40
CA SER A 285 6.21 0.48 -19.11
C SER A 285 6.59 -0.56 -20.18
N GLY A 286 6.76 -1.83 -19.80
CA GLY A 286 7.15 -2.89 -20.75
C GLY A 286 8.48 -2.62 -21.48
N GLY A 287 9.41 -1.91 -20.84
CA GLY A 287 10.71 -1.55 -21.41
C GLY A 287 10.69 -0.36 -22.39
N LYS A 288 9.54 0.32 -22.59
CA LYS A 288 9.37 1.44 -23.54
C LYS A 288 8.66 2.63 -22.92
N CYS A 289 8.80 3.79 -23.54
CA CYS A 289 7.85 4.89 -23.40
C CYS A 289 6.56 4.58 -24.17
N THR A 290 5.41 4.64 -23.49
CA THR A 290 4.06 4.36 -24.01
C THR A 290 3.08 5.42 -23.52
N LYS A 291 1.93 5.57 -24.18
CA LYS A 291 0.85 6.42 -23.63
C LYS A 291 0.33 5.84 -22.30
N PRO A 292 -0.09 6.67 -21.32
CA PRO A 292 -0.54 6.22 -20.01
C PRO A 292 -1.62 5.11 -20.04
N GLU A 293 -2.58 5.25 -20.95
CA GLU A 293 -3.69 4.31 -21.17
C GLU A 293 -3.28 2.96 -21.77
N MET A 294 -2.06 2.83 -22.31
CA MET A 294 -1.53 1.61 -22.92
C MET A 294 -0.44 0.92 -22.08
N ALA A 295 0.00 1.54 -20.97
CA ALA A 295 0.91 0.92 -20.02
C ALA A 295 0.19 -0.13 -19.16
N GLU A 296 0.89 -1.20 -18.80
CA GLU A 296 0.41 -2.22 -17.83
C GLU A 296 0.08 -1.57 -16.47
N SER A 297 -0.70 -2.26 -15.63
CA SER A 297 -1.13 -1.74 -14.32
C SER A 297 -0.31 -2.33 -13.18
N HIS A 298 0.24 -1.47 -12.32
CA HIS A 298 1.11 -1.87 -11.22
C HIS A 298 0.51 -1.51 -9.85
N VAL A 299 1.07 -2.10 -8.78
CA VAL A 299 0.74 -1.69 -7.40
C VAL A 299 1.49 -0.39 -7.11
N CYS A 300 0.74 0.68 -6.92
CA CYS A 300 1.28 2.03 -6.78
C CYS A 300 2.08 2.24 -5.49
N LYS A 301 2.88 3.31 -5.47
CA LYS A 301 3.62 3.70 -4.26
C LYS A 301 2.69 4.40 -3.27
N PHE A 302 2.47 3.82 -2.08
CA PHE A 302 1.64 4.44 -1.05
C PHE A 302 2.17 5.83 -0.65
N GLY A 303 1.33 6.85 -0.80
CA GLY A 303 1.68 8.27 -0.71
C GLY A 303 1.68 9.00 -2.06
N ASP A 304 1.77 8.29 -3.19
CA ASP A 304 1.61 8.86 -4.53
C ASP A 304 0.14 8.76 -4.97
N VAL A 305 -0.62 9.81 -4.69
CA VAL A 305 -2.06 9.90 -4.98
C VAL A 305 -2.32 9.83 -6.48
N GLN A 306 -1.43 10.38 -7.32
CA GLN A 306 -1.63 10.44 -8.77
C GLN A 306 -1.38 9.09 -9.42
N ASP A 307 -0.28 8.41 -9.08
CA ASP A 307 -0.02 7.06 -9.55
C ASP A 307 -1.11 6.10 -9.05
N CYS A 308 -1.46 6.12 -7.76
CA CYS A 308 -2.52 5.26 -7.23
C CYS A 308 -3.89 5.49 -7.88
N SER A 309 -4.22 6.72 -8.28
CA SER A 309 -5.43 7.01 -9.06
C SER A 309 -5.37 6.35 -10.45
N VAL A 310 -4.29 6.60 -11.21
CA VAL A 310 -4.09 6.03 -12.55
C VAL A 310 -4.08 4.50 -12.53
N GLN A 311 -3.38 3.87 -11.58
CA GLN A 311 -3.36 2.41 -11.48
C GLN A 311 -4.71 1.83 -11.02
N CYS A 312 -5.44 2.52 -10.14
CA CYS A 312 -6.78 2.08 -9.74
C CYS A 312 -7.79 2.14 -10.89
N ASP A 313 -7.74 3.17 -11.74
CA ASP A 313 -8.63 3.29 -12.90
C ASP A 313 -8.25 2.32 -14.04
N LYS A 314 -6.99 1.86 -14.09
CA LYS A 314 -6.59 0.66 -14.85
C LYS A 314 -7.02 -0.67 -14.22
N GLY A 315 -7.72 -0.64 -13.08
CA GLY A 315 -8.22 -1.83 -12.39
C GLY A 315 -7.21 -2.54 -11.48
N ASN A 316 -6.05 -1.95 -11.16
CA ASN A 316 -5.17 -2.52 -10.14
C ASN A 316 -5.81 -2.35 -8.76
N THR A 317 -6.19 -3.47 -8.15
CA THR A 317 -7.03 -3.53 -6.94
C THR A 317 -6.28 -3.11 -5.67
N GLY A 318 -5.00 -3.48 -5.56
CA GLY A 318 -4.11 -3.01 -4.49
C GLY A 318 -3.91 -1.49 -4.55
N SER A 319 -3.78 -0.92 -5.76
CA SER A 319 -3.72 0.53 -5.95
C SER A 319 -5.03 1.24 -5.59
N CYS A 320 -6.19 0.62 -5.86
CA CYS A 320 -7.47 1.13 -5.36
C CYS A 320 -7.56 1.12 -3.83
N ASP A 321 -7.11 0.04 -3.16
CA ASP A 321 -7.10 0.00 -1.70
C ASP A 321 -6.14 1.04 -1.11
N ALA A 322 -4.91 1.12 -1.63
CA ALA A 322 -3.92 2.12 -1.22
C ALA A 322 -4.42 3.57 -1.37
N LEU A 323 -5.13 3.88 -2.47
CA LEU A 323 -5.78 5.18 -2.66
C LEU A 323 -6.94 5.39 -1.68
N GLY A 324 -7.74 4.35 -1.43
CA GLY A 324 -8.83 4.38 -0.46
C GLY A 324 -8.33 4.67 0.95
N VAL A 325 -7.23 4.04 1.38
CA VAL A 325 -6.56 4.31 2.66
C VAL A 325 -6.04 5.75 2.72
N MET A 326 -5.48 6.29 1.63
CA MET A 326 -5.05 7.69 1.59
C MET A 326 -6.21 8.67 1.76
N PHE A 327 -7.35 8.45 1.08
CA PHE A 327 -8.56 9.24 1.28
C PHE A 327 -9.19 9.06 2.67
N ALA A 328 -9.11 7.87 3.27
CA ALA A 328 -9.61 7.63 4.63
C ALA A 328 -8.76 8.33 5.70
N GLN A 329 -7.45 8.41 5.50
CA GLN A 329 -6.49 9.00 6.45
C GLN A 329 -6.22 10.50 6.21
N GLY A 330 -6.63 11.05 5.06
CA GLY A 330 -6.21 12.40 4.65
C GLY A 330 -4.72 12.50 4.31
N LYS A 331 -4.11 11.39 3.87
CA LYS A 331 -2.66 11.30 3.64
C LYS A 331 -2.32 11.71 2.22
N ASN A 332 -1.64 12.85 2.07
CA ASN A 332 -1.28 13.49 0.79
C ASN A 332 -2.47 13.90 -0.10
N VAL A 333 -3.70 13.72 0.38
CA VAL A 333 -4.97 14.14 -0.24
C VAL A 333 -5.95 14.56 0.85
N SER A 334 -6.87 15.48 0.56
CA SER A 334 -7.93 15.86 1.52
C SER A 334 -8.76 14.64 1.92
N ALA A 335 -8.98 14.45 3.23
CA ALA A 335 -9.72 13.31 3.76
C ALA A 335 -11.17 13.27 3.20
N ASN A 336 -11.57 12.12 2.66
CA ASN A 336 -12.90 11.92 2.08
C ASN A 336 -13.32 10.45 2.24
N ALA A 337 -14.10 10.18 3.30
CA ALA A 337 -14.58 8.84 3.61
C ALA A 337 -15.51 8.26 2.51
N VAL A 338 -16.25 9.11 1.78
CA VAL A 338 -17.15 8.66 0.69
C VAL A 338 -16.34 8.18 -0.52
N GLU A 339 -15.24 8.87 -0.85
CA GLU A 339 -14.35 8.41 -1.94
C GLU A 339 -13.54 7.19 -1.54
N ALA A 340 -13.02 7.16 -0.31
CA ALA A 340 -12.38 5.98 0.27
C ALA A 340 -13.28 4.73 0.17
N ALA A 341 -14.56 4.86 0.56
CA ALA A 341 -15.52 3.77 0.49
C ALA A 341 -15.78 3.27 -0.95
N LYS A 342 -15.87 4.16 -1.96
CA LYS A 342 -15.97 3.74 -3.38
C LYS A 342 -14.74 2.96 -3.83
N LEU A 343 -13.56 3.38 -3.40
CA LEU A 343 -12.28 2.74 -3.74
C LEU A 343 -12.14 1.37 -3.08
N PHE A 344 -12.55 1.23 -1.82
CA PHE A 344 -12.67 -0.09 -1.16
C PHE A 344 -13.70 -0.99 -1.85
N VAL A 345 -14.81 -0.44 -2.39
CA VAL A 345 -15.74 -1.20 -3.25
C VAL A 345 -15.08 -1.66 -4.56
N LYS A 346 -14.28 -0.82 -5.24
CA LYS A 346 -13.50 -1.25 -6.42
C LYS A 346 -12.54 -2.39 -6.05
N ALA A 347 -11.71 -2.18 -5.03
CA ALA A 347 -10.70 -3.14 -4.57
C ALA A 347 -11.31 -4.49 -4.17
N CYS A 348 -12.33 -4.49 -3.30
CA CYS A 348 -12.98 -5.72 -2.83
C CYS A 348 -13.70 -6.49 -3.96
N LYS A 349 -14.30 -5.79 -4.92
CA LYS A 349 -14.93 -6.43 -6.10
C LYS A 349 -13.90 -7.13 -6.99
N GLY A 350 -12.72 -6.53 -7.17
CA GLY A 350 -11.61 -7.15 -7.90
C GLY A 350 -10.80 -8.18 -7.10
N GLY A 351 -11.18 -8.48 -5.85
CA GLY A 351 -10.59 -9.56 -5.06
C GLY A 351 -9.50 -9.13 -4.06
N GLU A 352 -9.23 -7.84 -3.87
CA GLU A 352 -8.29 -7.39 -2.84
C GLU A 352 -8.88 -7.58 -1.43
N SER A 353 -8.23 -8.42 -0.63
CA SER A 353 -8.62 -8.78 0.74
C SER A 353 -8.60 -7.59 1.70
N ASN A 354 -7.60 -6.71 1.60
CA ASN A 354 -7.47 -5.47 2.37
C ASN A 354 -8.65 -4.55 2.04
N GLY A 355 -9.01 -4.42 0.77
CA GLY A 355 -10.18 -3.66 0.30
C GLY A 355 -11.50 -4.20 0.85
N CYS A 356 -11.66 -5.52 0.98
CA CYS A 356 -12.83 -6.10 1.61
C CYS A 356 -12.87 -5.85 3.13
N TYR A 357 -11.73 -5.88 3.81
CA TYR A 357 -11.63 -5.54 5.23
C TYR A 357 -11.90 -4.04 5.50
N ASN A 358 -11.30 -3.15 4.71
CA ASN A 358 -11.51 -1.71 4.78
C ASN A 358 -12.97 -1.32 4.46
N LEU A 359 -13.61 -2.00 3.50
CA LEU A 359 -15.05 -1.84 3.23
C LEU A 359 -15.92 -2.34 4.39
N ALA A 360 -15.53 -3.44 5.06
CA ALA A 360 -16.22 -3.91 6.24
C ALA A 360 -16.15 -2.88 7.38
N ILE A 361 -14.97 -2.31 7.65
CA ILE A 361 -14.81 -1.21 8.63
C ILE A 361 -15.70 -0.02 8.27
N ALA A 362 -15.71 0.40 7.00
CA ALA A 362 -16.53 1.53 6.55
C ALA A 362 -18.03 1.31 6.79
N LEU A 363 -18.54 0.11 6.49
CA LEU A 363 -19.95 -0.26 6.74
C LEU A 363 -20.27 -0.51 8.22
N TYR A 364 -19.29 -0.90 9.04
CA TYR A 364 -19.47 -1.11 10.47
C TYR A 364 -19.52 0.23 11.24
N ASN A 365 -18.64 1.17 10.90
CA ASN A 365 -18.53 2.49 11.54
C ASN A 365 -19.42 3.57 10.91
N GLY A 366 -19.97 3.35 9.71
CA GLY A 366 -20.70 4.38 8.96
C GLY A 366 -19.79 5.40 8.25
N SER A 367 -18.54 5.03 7.98
CA SER A 367 -17.51 5.93 7.43
C SER A 367 -17.66 6.07 5.92
N GLY A 368 -18.45 7.05 5.49
CA GLY A 368 -18.70 7.33 4.06
C GLY A 368 -19.80 6.47 3.41
N LEU A 369 -20.36 5.53 4.17
CA LEU A 369 -21.51 4.70 3.81
C LEU A 369 -22.49 4.64 5.00
N PRO A 370 -23.79 4.36 4.79
CA PRO A 370 -24.70 4.04 5.88
C PRO A 370 -24.23 2.79 6.66
N VAL A 371 -24.46 2.77 7.98
CA VAL A 371 -24.13 1.62 8.83
C VAL A 371 -24.91 0.38 8.40
N ALA A 372 -24.20 -0.72 8.15
CA ALA A 372 -24.76 -2.03 7.82
C ALA A 372 -23.83 -3.15 8.35
N LYS A 373 -23.93 -3.43 9.66
CA LYS A 373 -23.06 -4.40 10.36
C LYS A 373 -23.22 -5.83 9.82
N ASP A 374 -24.40 -6.19 9.33
CA ASP A 374 -24.68 -7.44 8.61
C ASP A 374 -23.79 -7.61 7.37
N LYS A 375 -23.69 -6.55 6.55
CA LYS A 375 -22.86 -6.53 5.32
C LYS A 375 -21.38 -6.43 5.65
N ALA A 376 -21.03 -5.69 6.71
CA ALA A 376 -19.68 -5.68 7.25
C ALA A 376 -19.22 -7.09 7.66
N HIS A 377 -20.09 -7.87 8.33
CA HIS A 377 -19.77 -9.25 8.71
C HIS A 377 -19.50 -10.14 7.51
N VAL A 378 -20.35 -10.07 6.47
CA VAL A 378 -20.15 -10.84 5.22
C VAL A 378 -18.81 -10.51 4.55
N LEU A 379 -18.42 -9.23 4.53
CA LEU A 379 -17.16 -8.77 3.94
C LEU A 379 -15.93 -9.12 4.79
N ALA A 380 -16.02 -8.99 6.11
CA ALA A 380 -14.99 -9.44 7.05
C ALA A 380 -14.81 -10.96 6.99
N ARG A 381 -15.91 -11.72 6.88
CA ARG A 381 -15.89 -13.16 6.62
C ARG A 381 -15.26 -13.52 5.27
N LYS A 382 -15.47 -12.74 4.21
CA LYS A 382 -14.81 -12.93 2.91
C LYS A 382 -13.30 -12.72 3.05
N ALA A 383 -12.87 -11.54 3.49
CA ALA A 383 -11.45 -11.22 3.67
C ALA A 383 -10.73 -12.21 4.61
N CYS A 384 -11.43 -12.73 5.64
CA CYS A 384 -10.91 -13.78 6.51
C CYS A 384 -10.66 -15.11 5.78
N LEU A 385 -11.55 -15.52 4.86
CA LEU A 385 -11.34 -16.70 4.01
C LEU A 385 -10.18 -16.48 3.02
N ASP A 386 -10.01 -15.24 2.55
CA ASP A 386 -8.88 -14.80 1.73
C ASP A 386 -7.56 -14.64 2.56
N GLY A 387 -7.58 -14.97 3.86
CA GLY A 387 -6.40 -15.03 4.75
C GLY A 387 -6.16 -13.80 5.63
N HIS A 388 -6.99 -12.75 5.54
CA HIS A 388 -6.78 -11.48 6.25
C HIS A 388 -7.06 -11.61 7.76
N ALA A 389 -6.00 -11.77 8.57
CA ALA A 389 -6.09 -12.09 10.00
C ALA A 389 -6.99 -11.13 10.81
N GLN A 390 -6.84 -9.81 10.63
CA GLN A 390 -7.67 -8.82 11.34
C GLN A 390 -9.15 -8.83 10.91
N ALA A 391 -9.45 -9.36 9.72
CA ALA A 391 -10.84 -9.53 9.26
C ALA A 391 -11.48 -10.76 9.91
N CYS A 392 -10.70 -11.82 10.16
CA CYS A 392 -11.12 -12.92 11.03
C CYS A 392 -11.41 -12.42 12.45
N GLY A 393 -10.55 -11.57 13.03
CA GLY A 393 -10.76 -10.96 14.34
C GLY A 393 -12.01 -10.07 14.39
N MET A 394 -12.25 -9.26 13.36
CA MET A 394 -13.48 -8.47 13.23
C MET A 394 -14.73 -9.34 13.16
N ALA A 395 -14.76 -10.36 12.29
CA ALA A 395 -15.89 -11.27 12.17
C ALA A 395 -16.11 -12.13 13.43
N ALA A 396 -15.03 -12.46 14.16
CA ALA A 396 -15.11 -13.10 15.47
C ALA A 396 -15.79 -12.19 16.50
N ARG A 397 -15.38 -10.92 16.55
CA ARG A 397 -15.95 -9.90 17.45
C ARG A 397 -17.44 -9.66 17.17
N GLN A 398 -17.86 -9.67 15.91
CA GLN A 398 -19.27 -9.56 15.55
C GLN A 398 -20.10 -10.77 16.04
N TYR A 399 -19.57 -11.99 15.96
CA TYR A 399 -20.20 -13.16 16.60
C TYR A 399 -20.13 -13.14 18.14
N HIS A 400 -19.08 -12.57 18.74
CA HIS A 400 -18.95 -12.51 20.20
C HIS A 400 -20.02 -11.61 20.83
N PHE A 401 -20.30 -10.44 20.23
CA PHE A 401 -21.21 -9.43 20.81
C PHE A 401 -22.58 -9.32 20.13
N GLY A 402 -22.94 -10.26 19.25
CA GLY A 402 -24.19 -10.20 18.48
C GLY A 402 -24.27 -8.99 17.53
N ASP A 403 -23.12 -8.54 17.02
CA ASP A 403 -22.93 -7.18 16.54
C ASP A 403 -23.20 -7.07 15.03
N GLY A 404 -24.47 -7.24 14.64
CA GLY A 404 -24.95 -7.31 13.25
C GLY A 404 -25.22 -8.72 12.73
N VAL A 405 -24.95 -9.73 13.55
CA VAL A 405 -25.32 -11.15 13.40
C VAL A 405 -25.77 -11.67 14.76
N PRO A 406 -26.50 -12.80 14.87
CA PRO A 406 -26.76 -13.42 16.16
C PRO A 406 -25.46 -13.78 16.90
N GLU A 407 -25.50 -13.76 18.24
CA GLU A 407 -24.38 -14.19 19.07
C GLU A 407 -24.05 -15.67 18.83
N ASP A 408 -22.76 -15.97 18.61
CA ASP A 408 -22.24 -17.33 18.48
C ASP A 408 -20.80 -17.39 18.98
N LEU A 409 -20.65 -17.56 20.29
CA LEU A 409 -19.34 -17.69 20.95
C LEU A 409 -18.50 -18.85 20.36
N THR A 410 -19.14 -19.89 19.81
CA THR A 410 -18.44 -21.06 19.25
C THR A 410 -17.78 -20.74 17.91
N ASN A 411 -18.46 -19.98 17.04
CA ASN A 411 -17.89 -19.50 15.79
C ASN A 411 -16.98 -18.27 15.99
N ALA A 412 -17.21 -17.45 17.02
CA ALA A 412 -16.27 -16.44 17.47
C ALA A 412 -14.92 -17.05 17.87
N ALA A 413 -14.91 -18.07 18.75
CA ALA A 413 -13.68 -18.74 19.18
C ALA A 413 -12.87 -19.34 18.00
N LYS A 414 -13.54 -19.96 17.03
CA LYS A 414 -12.89 -20.48 15.81
C LYS A 414 -12.23 -19.37 14.98
N LEU A 415 -12.91 -18.23 14.81
CA LEU A 415 -12.40 -17.11 14.03
C LEU A 415 -11.27 -16.35 14.75
N TYR A 416 -11.36 -16.16 16.07
CA TYR A 416 -10.25 -15.63 16.86
C TYR A 416 -9.03 -16.56 16.82
N LEU A 417 -9.22 -17.89 16.79
CA LEU A 417 -8.13 -18.85 16.59
C LEU A 417 -7.47 -18.71 15.20
N GLN A 418 -8.28 -18.52 14.14
CA GLN A 418 -7.76 -18.27 12.79
C GLN A 418 -7.00 -16.94 12.72
N ALA A 419 -7.56 -15.88 13.30
CA ALA A 419 -6.93 -14.56 13.38
C ALA A 419 -5.60 -14.58 14.16
N CYS A 420 -5.59 -15.23 15.34
CA CYS A 420 -4.40 -15.39 16.16
C CYS A 420 -3.30 -16.18 15.44
N LYS A 421 -3.65 -17.28 14.75
CA LYS A 421 -2.71 -18.03 13.89
C LYS A 421 -2.20 -17.20 12.70
N GLY A 422 -3.02 -16.28 12.19
CA GLY A 422 -2.63 -15.28 11.18
C GLY A 422 -1.83 -14.09 11.74
N GLY A 423 -1.47 -14.09 13.03
CA GLY A 423 -0.65 -13.05 13.64
C GLY A 423 -1.41 -11.88 14.27
N ASP A 424 -2.74 -11.90 14.31
CA ASP A 424 -3.51 -10.90 15.07
C ASP A 424 -3.45 -11.17 16.58
N LYS A 425 -2.56 -10.42 17.23
CA LYS A 425 -2.26 -10.49 18.67
C LYS A 425 -3.44 -10.05 19.54
N SER A 426 -4.33 -9.19 19.01
CA SER A 426 -5.56 -8.82 19.69
C SER A 426 -6.49 -10.02 19.77
N SER A 427 -6.72 -10.72 18.65
CA SER A 427 -7.48 -11.98 18.64
C SER A 427 -6.85 -13.10 19.49
N CYS A 428 -5.52 -13.15 19.64
CA CYS A 428 -4.89 -14.04 20.61
C CYS A 428 -5.29 -13.69 22.06
N SER A 429 -5.42 -12.39 22.39
CA SER A 429 -5.88 -11.95 23.71
C SER A 429 -7.35 -12.31 23.93
N GLU A 430 -8.23 -12.01 22.97
CA GLU A 430 -9.66 -12.32 23.05
C GLU A 430 -9.92 -13.83 23.19
N LEU A 431 -9.24 -14.67 22.40
CA LEU A 431 -9.33 -16.13 22.56
C LEU A 431 -8.79 -16.60 23.91
N GLY A 432 -7.77 -15.93 24.45
CA GLY A 432 -7.26 -16.20 25.79
C GLY A 432 -8.31 -15.93 26.87
N VAL A 433 -9.10 -14.84 26.75
CA VAL A 433 -10.23 -14.55 27.64
C VAL A 433 -11.32 -15.61 27.49
N MET A 434 -11.68 -15.98 26.26
CA MET A 434 -12.69 -17.02 26.01
C MET A 434 -12.26 -18.41 26.54
N ALA A 435 -10.97 -18.75 26.45
CA ALA A 435 -10.40 -19.96 27.04
C ALA A 435 -10.36 -19.90 28.58
N HIS A 436 -10.14 -18.72 29.18
CA HIS A 436 -10.17 -18.52 30.63
C HIS A 436 -11.58 -18.61 31.21
N ALA A 437 -12.58 -18.07 30.50
CA ALA A 437 -13.97 -18.00 30.93
C ALA A 437 -14.83 -19.20 30.50
N GLY A 438 -14.35 -20.07 29.60
CA GLY A 438 -15.14 -21.16 29.03
C GLY A 438 -16.23 -20.70 28.06
N GLN A 439 -16.03 -19.56 27.40
CA GLN A 439 -17.00 -18.96 26.48
C GLN A 439 -16.85 -19.55 25.07
N GLY A 440 -17.87 -20.26 24.57
CA GLY A 440 -17.84 -20.88 23.23
C GLY A 440 -16.84 -22.03 23.05
N MET A 441 -16.09 -22.37 24.10
CA MET A 441 -15.11 -23.45 24.17
C MET A 441 -14.98 -23.94 25.62
N LYS A 442 -14.41 -25.12 25.83
CA LYS A 442 -14.14 -25.60 27.20
C LYS A 442 -13.12 -24.68 27.88
N GLN A 443 -13.36 -24.34 29.15
CA GLN A 443 -12.40 -23.60 29.98
C GLN A 443 -11.09 -24.38 30.13
N ASP A 444 -9.97 -23.71 29.86
CA ASP A 444 -8.61 -24.22 30.05
C ASP A 444 -7.62 -23.06 30.25
N ASP A 445 -7.22 -22.84 31.51
CA ASP A 445 -6.29 -21.78 31.89
C ASP A 445 -4.87 -21.96 31.32
N ARG A 446 -4.47 -23.19 30.93
CA ARG A 446 -3.17 -23.45 30.29
C ARG A 446 -3.19 -22.95 28.85
N ILE A 447 -4.29 -23.19 28.14
CA ILE A 447 -4.54 -22.65 26.80
C ILE A 447 -4.62 -21.12 26.88
N ALA A 448 -5.36 -20.58 27.86
CA ALA A 448 -5.43 -19.13 28.10
C ALA A 448 -4.05 -18.49 28.33
N ALA A 449 -3.22 -19.06 29.22
CA ALA A 449 -1.87 -18.58 29.47
C ALA A 449 -0.96 -18.64 28.23
N GLY A 450 -1.07 -19.70 27.42
CA GLY A 450 -0.36 -19.79 26.14
C GLY A 450 -0.77 -18.70 25.14
N LEU A 451 -2.08 -18.44 25.02
CA LEU A 451 -2.65 -17.40 24.15
C LEU A 451 -2.26 -15.99 24.61
N PHE A 452 -2.40 -15.69 25.90
CA PHE A 452 -1.96 -14.43 26.49
C PHE A 452 -0.43 -14.22 26.36
N LYS A 453 0.37 -15.30 26.46
CA LYS A 453 1.80 -15.22 26.17
C LYS A 453 2.09 -14.89 24.70
N MET A 454 1.45 -15.54 23.73
CA MET A 454 1.64 -15.20 22.31
C MET A 454 1.24 -13.75 22.00
N ALA A 455 0.14 -13.28 22.60
CA ALA A 455 -0.28 -11.88 22.50
C ALA A 455 0.77 -10.92 23.12
N CYS A 456 1.24 -11.22 24.33
CA CYS A 456 2.22 -10.43 25.06
C CYS A 456 3.59 -10.40 24.36
N ASP A 457 4.10 -11.53 23.89
CA ASP A 457 5.35 -11.61 23.11
C ASP A 457 5.24 -10.83 21.79
N GLY A 458 4.04 -10.75 21.22
CA GLY A 458 3.74 -9.89 20.09
C GLY A 458 3.60 -8.40 20.40
N GLY A 459 3.58 -7.98 21.67
CA GLY A 459 3.38 -6.59 22.10
C GLY A 459 1.92 -6.14 22.22
N ALA A 460 0.96 -7.06 22.33
CA ALA A 460 -0.40 -6.71 22.75
C ALA A 460 -0.45 -6.60 24.29
N SER A 461 -0.48 -5.36 24.78
CA SER A 461 -0.32 -5.01 26.20
C SER A 461 -1.36 -5.68 27.11
N ILE A 462 -2.61 -5.80 26.65
CA ILE A 462 -3.71 -6.48 27.35
C ILE A 462 -3.38 -7.96 27.57
N GLY A 463 -2.76 -8.60 26.57
CA GLY A 463 -2.26 -9.98 26.68
C GLY A 463 -1.17 -10.12 27.75
N CYS A 464 -0.30 -9.13 27.90
CA CYS A 464 0.64 -9.11 29.02
C CYS A 464 -0.09 -8.98 30.36
N SER A 465 -1.03 -8.04 30.51
CA SER A 465 -1.81 -7.88 31.75
C SER A 465 -2.54 -9.16 32.17
N ASN A 466 -3.18 -9.84 31.21
CA ASN A 466 -3.91 -11.07 31.47
C ASN A 466 -2.98 -12.25 31.81
N LEU A 467 -1.81 -12.36 31.15
CA LEU A 467 -0.77 -13.31 31.55
C LEU A 467 -0.25 -13.01 32.97
N GLY A 468 -0.03 -11.74 33.29
CA GLY A 468 0.41 -11.27 34.61
C GLY A 468 -0.55 -11.73 35.70
N TYR A 469 -1.87 -11.60 35.46
CA TYR A 469 -2.91 -12.10 36.38
C TYR A 469 -2.86 -13.63 36.56
N LEU A 470 -2.80 -14.41 35.47
CA LEU A 470 -2.71 -15.87 35.59
C LEU A 470 -1.45 -16.33 36.36
N VAL A 471 -0.33 -15.63 36.20
CA VAL A 471 0.92 -15.84 36.98
C VAL A 471 0.79 -15.35 38.42
N GLU A 472 0.04 -14.27 38.69
CA GLU A 472 -0.24 -13.74 40.03
C GLU A 472 -1.04 -14.75 40.88
N VAL A 473 -2.06 -15.39 40.29
CA VAL A 473 -2.95 -16.32 41.00
C VAL A 473 -2.62 -17.81 40.80
N GLY A 474 -1.68 -18.15 39.92
CA GLY A 474 -1.28 -19.55 39.65
C GLY A 474 -2.31 -20.38 38.89
N LYS A 475 -3.13 -19.73 38.05
CA LYS A 475 -4.13 -20.39 37.19
C LYS A 475 -3.49 -20.78 35.86
N GLY A 476 -3.51 -22.06 35.50
CA GLY A 476 -2.90 -22.59 34.27
C GLY A 476 -1.37 -22.64 34.27
N VAL A 477 -0.71 -21.75 35.01
CA VAL A 477 0.75 -21.64 35.16
C VAL A 477 1.15 -21.71 36.64
N LYS A 478 2.43 -21.95 36.93
CA LYS A 478 2.93 -21.88 38.31
C LYS A 478 2.83 -20.42 38.80
N GLN A 479 2.33 -20.24 40.02
CA GLN A 479 2.29 -18.94 40.69
C GLN A 479 3.71 -18.36 40.89
N ASP A 480 3.93 -17.12 40.48
CA ASP A 480 5.20 -16.40 40.72
C ASP A 480 4.96 -14.88 40.78
N ALA A 481 4.98 -14.32 41.99
CA ALA A 481 4.77 -12.90 42.23
C ALA A 481 5.79 -11.99 41.52
N ARG A 482 7.06 -12.43 41.39
CA ARG A 482 8.12 -11.62 40.75
C ARG A 482 7.95 -11.60 39.24
N LEU A 483 7.58 -12.73 38.65
CA LEU A 483 7.29 -12.82 37.23
C LEU A 483 6.01 -12.04 36.87
N ALA A 484 4.94 -12.17 37.66
CA ALA A 484 3.72 -11.38 37.48
C ALA A 484 4.00 -9.88 37.53
N ALA A 485 4.77 -9.42 38.53
CA ALA A 485 5.22 -8.03 38.63
C ALA A 485 6.00 -7.57 37.39
N ALA A 486 6.99 -8.33 36.92
CA ALA A 486 7.78 -7.99 35.73
C ALA A 486 6.93 -7.93 34.43
N ILE A 487 5.90 -8.76 34.33
CA ILE A 487 4.95 -8.76 33.21
C ILE A 487 4.04 -7.53 33.27
N TYR A 488 3.52 -7.16 34.45
CA TYR A 488 2.74 -5.92 34.61
C TYR A 488 3.57 -4.65 34.35
N GLU A 489 4.85 -4.64 34.75
CA GLU A 489 5.77 -3.56 34.43
C GLU A 489 6.02 -3.45 32.91
N LYS A 490 6.20 -4.60 32.22
CA LYS A 490 6.28 -4.63 30.75
C LYS A 490 5.02 -4.04 30.11
N ALA A 491 3.84 -4.50 30.52
CA ALA A 491 2.56 -4.01 30.00
C ALA A 491 2.43 -2.48 30.14
N CYS A 492 2.80 -1.93 31.31
CA CYS A 492 2.81 -0.50 31.62
C CYS A 492 3.86 0.34 30.85
N ARG A 493 4.96 -0.29 30.41
CA ARG A 493 5.92 0.35 29.48
C ARG A 493 5.40 0.41 28.05
N GLU A 494 4.71 -0.64 27.60
CA GLU A 494 4.17 -0.75 26.24
C GLU A 494 2.90 0.09 26.05
N ASN A 495 2.04 0.17 27.07
CA ASN A 495 0.80 0.93 27.02
C ASN A 495 0.44 1.51 28.40
N THR A 496 0.25 2.83 28.46
CA THR A 496 -0.10 3.54 29.71
C THR A 496 -1.44 3.10 30.29
N ALA A 497 -2.36 2.52 29.51
CA ALA A 497 -3.62 1.95 30.02
C ALA A 497 -3.41 0.77 31.00
N GLU A 498 -2.34 -0.01 30.82
CA GLU A 498 -2.02 -1.18 31.67
C GLU A 498 -1.33 -0.81 32.99
N CYS A 499 -0.89 0.45 33.13
CA CYS A 499 -0.26 0.94 34.37
C CYS A 499 -1.20 0.90 35.58
N LEU A 500 -2.51 0.69 35.37
CA LEU A 500 -3.43 0.23 36.40
C LEU A 500 -2.85 -0.95 37.18
N TRP A 501 -2.48 -2.03 36.49
CA TRP A 501 -2.07 -3.29 37.10
C TRP A 501 -0.70 -3.21 37.75
N TRP A 502 0.20 -2.41 37.19
CA TRP A 502 1.45 -2.05 37.86
C TRP A 502 1.18 -1.27 39.16
N GLY A 503 0.26 -0.30 39.15
CA GLY A 503 -0.19 0.38 40.37
C GLY A 503 -0.85 -0.56 41.40
N VAL A 504 -1.63 -1.54 40.94
CA VAL A 504 -2.20 -2.60 41.80
C VAL A 504 -1.11 -3.46 42.43
N ALA A 505 -0.07 -3.85 41.66
CA ALA A 505 1.07 -4.61 42.18
C ALA A 505 1.83 -3.85 43.30
N HIS A 506 1.95 -2.52 43.18
CA HIS A 506 2.48 -1.65 44.25
C HIS A 506 1.52 -1.55 45.46
N GLN A 507 0.20 -1.51 45.25
CA GLN A 507 -0.80 -1.51 46.33
C GLN A 507 -0.84 -2.82 47.12
N THR A 508 -0.72 -3.97 46.45
CA THR A 508 -0.85 -5.30 47.09
C THR A 508 0.45 -5.80 47.72
N GLY A 509 1.60 -5.20 47.37
CA GLY A 509 2.92 -5.69 47.80
C GLY A 509 3.45 -6.84 46.93
N LEU A 510 2.90 -7.05 45.73
CA LEU A 510 3.40 -8.03 44.76
C LEU A 510 4.88 -7.75 44.39
N VAL A 511 5.26 -6.48 44.40
CA VAL A 511 6.63 -5.96 44.20
C VAL A 511 7.48 -5.88 45.49
N GLY A 512 7.00 -6.40 46.62
CA GLY A 512 7.70 -6.38 47.90
C GLY A 512 6.92 -5.64 49.00
N LYS A 513 7.43 -4.50 49.49
CA LYS A 513 6.67 -3.68 50.45
C LYS A 513 5.61 -2.87 49.72
N VAL A 514 4.42 -2.74 50.32
CA VAL A 514 3.32 -1.91 49.79
C VAL A 514 3.77 -0.47 49.61
N ASP A 515 3.62 0.06 48.40
CA ASP A 515 3.90 1.47 48.08
C ASP A 515 2.65 2.14 47.50
N MET A 516 1.83 2.69 48.40
CA MET A 516 0.65 3.48 48.03
C MET A 516 0.99 4.79 47.30
N LYS A 517 2.22 5.32 47.42
CA LYS A 517 2.62 6.52 46.67
C LYS A 517 2.83 6.16 45.21
N ARG A 518 3.59 5.09 44.92
CA ARG A 518 3.80 4.64 43.55
C ARG A 518 2.51 4.13 42.91
N ALA A 519 1.67 3.40 43.65
CA ALA A 519 0.34 3.01 43.19
C ALA A 519 -0.50 4.21 42.73
N ALA A 520 -0.59 5.26 43.56
CA ALA A 520 -1.29 6.49 43.24
C ALA A 520 -0.69 7.24 42.04
N THR A 521 0.64 7.22 41.86
CA THR A 521 1.32 7.80 40.69
C THR A 521 0.91 7.10 39.39
N GLU A 522 0.96 5.77 39.34
CA GLU A 522 0.60 5.03 38.12
C GLU A 522 -0.90 5.12 37.80
N TRP A 523 -1.79 5.08 38.80
CA TRP A 523 -3.22 5.30 38.56
C TRP A 523 -3.53 6.70 38.05
N ARG A 524 -2.87 7.74 38.59
CA ARG A 524 -3.04 9.11 38.08
C ARG A 524 -2.53 9.23 36.65
N ARG A 525 -1.34 8.69 36.34
CA ARG A 525 -0.81 8.61 34.96
C ARG A 525 -1.76 7.86 34.01
N THR A 526 -2.34 6.74 34.45
CA THR A 526 -3.29 5.94 33.67
C THR A 526 -4.59 6.71 33.37
N CYS A 527 -5.12 7.44 34.35
CA CYS A 527 -6.33 8.26 34.18
C CYS A 527 -6.07 9.56 33.38
N ASP A 528 -4.94 10.24 33.61
CA ASP A 528 -4.62 11.47 32.87
C ASP A 528 -4.46 11.18 31.36
N ALA A 529 -3.93 10.01 31.00
CA ALA A 529 -3.87 9.55 29.61
C ALA A 529 -5.25 9.43 28.93
N SER A 530 -6.35 9.21 29.68
CA SER A 530 -7.70 9.19 29.09
C SER A 530 -8.31 10.57 28.91
N LYS A 531 -7.78 11.63 29.53
CA LYS A 531 -8.33 12.99 29.36
C LYS A 531 -8.13 13.55 27.95
N ALA A 532 -7.09 13.08 27.26
CA ALA A 532 -6.78 13.49 25.89
C ALA A 532 -7.56 12.72 24.80
N ALA A 533 -8.18 11.58 25.14
CA ALA A 533 -8.77 10.66 24.15
C ALA A 533 -10.15 10.07 24.55
N GLY A 534 -10.67 10.42 25.72
CA GLY A 534 -11.76 9.69 26.37
C GLY A 534 -11.26 8.43 27.10
N ALA A 535 -12.05 7.94 28.06
CA ALA A 535 -11.82 6.64 28.70
C ALA A 535 -12.24 5.53 27.74
N THR A 536 -11.30 5.04 26.94
CA THR A 536 -11.50 4.08 25.86
C THR A 536 -11.16 2.64 26.25
N SER A 537 -10.79 2.41 27.51
CA SER A 537 -10.41 1.10 28.05
C SER A 537 -10.82 0.91 29.51
N SER A 538 -11.04 -0.35 29.89
CA SER A 538 -11.30 -0.79 31.27
C SER A 538 -10.23 -0.29 32.25
N GLY A 539 -8.95 -0.34 31.85
CA GLY A 539 -7.81 0.10 32.66
C GLY A 539 -7.88 1.58 33.05
N GLN A 540 -8.17 2.44 32.07
CA GLN A 540 -8.36 3.88 32.29
C GLN A 540 -9.57 4.17 33.19
N LEU A 541 -10.71 3.53 32.93
CA LEU A 541 -11.94 3.73 33.70
C LEU A 541 -11.74 3.39 35.18
N ILE A 542 -11.14 2.23 35.47
CA ILE A 542 -10.85 1.79 36.84
C ILE A 542 -9.80 2.68 37.50
N ALA A 543 -8.76 3.11 36.77
CA ALA A 543 -7.77 4.05 37.30
C ALA A 543 -8.39 5.41 37.69
N CYS A 544 -9.27 5.98 36.85
CA CYS A 544 -10.00 7.20 37.20
C CYS A 544 -10.96 7.00 38.39
N GLY A 545 -11.57 5.80 38.52
CA GLY A 545 -12.33 5.40 39.69
C GLY A 545 -11.50 5.36 40.97
N LEU A 546 -10.30 4.77 40.93
CA LEU A 546 -9.36 4.73 42.06
C LEU A 546 -8.85 6.13 42.45
N VAL A 547 -8.49 6.96 41.47
CA VAL A 547 -8.07 8.35 41.71
C VAL A 547 -9.21 9.14 42.39
N THR A 548 -10.43 9.05 41.86
CA THR A 548 -11.61 9.76 42.40
C THR A 548 -11.99 9.29 43.80
N THR A 549 -11.94 7.98 44.07
CA THR A 549 -12.46 7.40 45.32
C THR A 549 -11.44 7.29 46.44
N LEU A 550 -10.16 7.03 46.12
CA LEU A 550 -9.11 6.81 47.11
C LEU A 550 -8.30 8.07 47.38
N LEU A 551 -7.93 8.81 46.32
CA LEU A 551 -7.12 10.03 46.42
C LEU A 551 -8.00 11.26 46.67
N GLY A 552 -9.19 11.30 46.06
CA GLY A 552 -10.19 12.37 46.22
C GLY A 552 -10.17 13.41 45.08
N ASP A 553 -9.21 13.30 44.15
CA ASP A 553 -9.16 14.14 42.95
C ASP A 553 -10.32 13.75 42.03
N LYS A 554 -11.38 14.56 41.93
CA LYS A 554 -12.53 14.27 41.05
C LYS A 554 -12.10 14.18 39.58
N GLN A 555 -12.26 13.01 38.96
CA GLN A 555 -11.98 12.81 37.54
C GLN A 555 -13.27 12.73 36.71
N PRO A 556 -13.28 13.25 35.47
CA PRO A 556 -14.35 12.95 34.52
C PRO A 556 -14.27 11.47 34.10
N MET A 557 -15.42 10.80 34.01
CA MET A 557 -15.55 9.42 33.55
C MET A 557 -16.69 9.35 32.54
N ASP A 558 -16.53 8.54 31.49
CA ASP A 558 -17.62 8.30 30.54
C ASP A 558 -18.68 7.40 31.20
N MET A 559 -19.86 7.97 31.45
CA MET A 559 -20.96 7.30 32.12
C MET A 559 -21.62 6.21 31.26
N ASN A 560 -21.58 6.33 29.93
CA ASN A 560 -22.11 5.32 29.01
C ASN A 560 -21.17 4.10 28.98
N PHE A 561 -19.87 4.33 28.86
CA PHE A 561 -18.86 3.28 28.93
C PHE A 561 -18.86 2.59 30.30
N LEU A 562 -18.95 3.36 31.40
CA LEU A 562 -19.07 2.84 32.76
C LEU A 562 -20.30 1.93 32.93
N GLN A 563 -21.46 2.31 32.39
CA GLN A 563 -22.68 1.47 32.43
C GLN A 563 -22.56 0.18 31.60
N GLN A 564 -21.79 0.20 30.51
CA GLN A 564 -21.52 -1.00 29.71
C GLN A 564 -20.53 -1.93 30.44
N ALA A 565 -19.41 -1.40 30.92
CA ALA A 565 -18.39 -2.16 31.66
C ALA A 565 -18.96 -2.81 32.94
N VAL A 566 -19.80 -2.10 33.69
CA VAL A 566 -20.49 -2.64 34.88
C VAL A 566 -21.33 -3.89 34.54
N LYS A 567 -22.01 -3.94 33.39
CA LYS A 567 -22.79 -5.13 32.99
C LYS A 567 -21.88 -6.33 32.71
N VAL A 568 -20.77 -6.10 32.00
CA VAL A 568 -19.79 -7.15 31.66
C VAL A 568 -19.13 -7.70 32.92
N TRP A 569 -18.58 -6.83 33.77
CA TRP A 569 -17.97 -7.25 35.04
C TRP A 569 -18.97 -7.90 36.00
N GLN A 570 -20.24 -7.48 36.01
CA GLN A 570 -21.26 -8.12 36.83
C GLN A 570 -21.55 -9.55 36.38
N ALA A 571 -21.62 -9.82 35.08
CA ALA A 571 -21.75 -11.18 34.57
C ALA A 571 -20.50 -12.02 34.86
N SER A 572 -19.30 -11.49 34.59
CA SER A 572 -18.02 -12.17 34.80
C SER A 572 -17.75 -12.50 36.27
N CYS A 573 -18.07 -11.56 37.18
CA CYS A 573 -18.02 -11.77 38.63
C CYS A 573 -19.01 -12.85 39.09
N GLN A 574 -20.19 -12.95 38.47
CA GLN A 574 -21.17 -14.00 38.74
C GLN A 574 -20.75 -15.38 38.21
N SER A 575 -20.01 -15.44 37.09
CA SER A 575 -19.40 -16.69 36.58
C SER A 575 -18.09 -17.08 37.28
N GLY A 576 -17.57 -16.23 38.17
CA GLY A 576 -16.49 -16.59 39.10
C GLY A 576 -15.15 -15.88 38.90
N ASP A 577 -15.04 -14.86 38.03
CA ASP A 577 -13.82 -14.06 37.99
C ASP A 577 -13.78 -13.01 39.12
N MET A 578 -12.83 -13.20 40.03
CA MET A 578 -12.69 -12.38 41.24
C MET A 578 -11.93 -11.07 41.01
N ARG A 579 -11.16 -10.95 39.91
CA ARG A 579 -10.48 -9.72 39.48
C ARG A 579 -11.46 -8.77 38.80
N ASP A 580 -12.45 -9.29 38.08
CA ASP A 580 -13.61 -8.55 37.60
C ASP A 580 -14.57 -8.17 38.74
N CYS A 581 -14.76 -9.03 39.76
CA CYS A 581 -15.44 -8.60 41.00
C CYS A 581 -14.74 -7.38 41.65
N ALA A 582 -13.40 -7.34 41.67
CA ALA A 582 -12.66 -6.20 42.21
C ALA A 582 -12.85 -4.93 41.36
N GLN A 583 -12.80 -5.04 40.03
CA GLN A 583 -13.09 -3.93 39.11
C GLN A 583 -14.52 -3.39 39.29
N LEU A 584 -15.51 -4.27 39.36
CA LEU A 584 -16.90 -3.92 39.67
C LEU A 584 -17.01 -3.19 41.02
N GLY A 585 -16.27 -3.63 42.04
CA GLY A 585 -16.17 -2.95 43.33
C GLY A 585 -15.71 -1.49 43.21
N VAL A 586 -14.68 -1.22 42.38
CA VAL A 586 -14.20 0.15 42.11
C VAL A 586 -15.25 0.97 41.36
N ALA A 587 -15.88 0.39 40.32
CA ALA A 587 -16.92 1.05 39.54
C ALA A 587 -18.12 1.47 40.42
N VAL A 588 -18.61 0.56 41.27
CA VAL A 588 -19.70 0.81 42.22
C VAL A 588 -19.31 1.83 43.30
N LEU A 589 -18.04 1.85 43.72
CA LEU A 589 -17.51 2.84 44.65
C LEU A 589 -17.45 4.25 44.02
N ALA A 590 -17.05 4.33 42.75
CA ALA A 590 -17.01 5.58 41.97
C ALA A 590 -18.41 6.15 41.69
N LEU A 591 -19.42 5.28 41.58
CA LEU A 591 -20.85 5.62 41.57
C LEU A 591 -21.39 5.98 42.98
N GLY A 592 -20.55 6.02 44.01
CA GLY A 592 -20.89 6.46 45.38
C GLY A 592 -21.52 5.40 46.29
N ASN A 593 -21.85 4.20 45.78
CA ASN A 593 -22.53 3.16 46.54
C ASN A 593 -21.54 2.33 47.38
N LYS A 594 -20.99 2.95 48.45
CA LYS A 594 -20.02 2.30 49.35
C LYS A 594 -20.48 0.93 49.90
N PRO A 595 -21.72 0.74 50.39
CA PRO A 595 -22.13 -0.55 50.97
C PRO A 595 -22.09 -1.68 49.95
N LEU A 596 -22.55 -1.44 48.71
CA LEU A 596 -22.48 -2.44 47.65
C LEU A 596 -21.03 -2.67 47.20
N ALA A 597 -20.24 -1.61 47.02
CA ALA A 597 -18.82 -1.72 46.67
C ALA A 597 -18.04 -2.59 47.66
N LYS A 598 -18.19 -2.32 48.96
CA LYS A 598 -17.59 -3.11 50.05
C LYS A 598 -18.00 -4.59 49.96
N LYS A 599 -19.30 -4.87 49.79
CA LYS A 599 -19.80 -6.25 49.62
C LYS A 599 -19.18 -6.94 48.39
N THR A 600 -19.00 -6.22 47.28
CA THR A 600 -18.38 -6.76 46.06
C THR A 600 -16.89 -7.07 46.26
N PHE A 601 -16.13 -6.19 46.94
CA PHE A 601 -14.74 -6.48 47.32
C PHE A 601 -14.63 -7.64 48.31
N GLU A 602 -15.59 -7.80 49.23
CA GLU A 602 -15.64 -8.95 50.14
C GLU A 602 -15.95 -10.28 49.42
N VAL A 603 -16.72 -10.27 48.33
CA VAL A 603 -16.90 -11.44 47.44
C VAL A 603 -15.59 -11.76 46.71
N SER A 604 -15.00 -10.77 46.04
CA SER A 604 -13.69 -10.87 45.36
C SER A 604 -12.60 -11.47 46.28
N CYS A 605 -12.50 -10.95 47.50
CA CYS A 605 -11.55 -11.45 48.50
C CYS A 605 -11.82 -12.90 48.93
N LYS A 606 -13.09 -13.30 49.08
CA LYS A 606 -13.46 -14.68 49.47
C LYS A 606 -13.12 -15.71 48.38
N GLY A 607 -13.13 -15.31 47.11
CA GLY A 607 -12.65 -16.13 46.01
C GLY A 607 -11.12 -16.08 45.79
N GLY A 608 -10.37 -15.44 46.70
CA GLY A 608 -8.90 -15.47 46.72
C GLY A 608 -8.19 -14.30 46.05
N ASP A 609 -8.91 -13.28 45.56
CA ASP A 609 -8.25 -12.13 44.91
C ASP A 609 -7.58 -11.19 45.93
N VAL A 610 -6.25 -11.04 45.79
CA VAL A 610 -5.41 -10.27 46.70
C VAL A 610 -5.77 -8.78 46.68
N TRP A 611 -6.13 -8.24 45.51
CA TRP A 611 -6.50 -6.84 45.36
C TRP A 611 -7.89 -6.54 45.93
N GLY A 612 -8.87 -7.39 45.70
CA GLY A 612 -10.16 -7.37 46.38
C GLY A 612 -10.01 -7.42 47.90
N CYS A 613 -9.11 -8.27 48.42
CA CYS A 613 -8.79 -8.32 49.85
C CYS A 613 -8.12 -7.04 50.38
N ALA A 614 -7.32 -6.33 49.58
CA ALA A 614 -6.77 -5.02 49.94
C ALA A 614 -7.87 -3.94 49.97
N MET A 615 -8.72 -3.91 48.95
CA MET A 615 -9.79 -2.92 48.79
C MET A 615 -10.89 -3.07 49.85
N ALA A 616 -11.32 -4.29 50.20
CA ALA A 616 -12.28 -4.54 51.29
C ALA A 616 -11.78 -4.06 52.68
N LYS A 617 -10.46 -3.93 52.84
CA LYS A 617 -9.82 -3.44 54.08
C LYS A 617 -9.56 -1.92 54.06
N HIS A 618 -9.72 -1.25 52.91
CA HIS A 618 -9.26 0.12 52.72
C HIS A 618 -10.10 1.16 53.49
N PRO A 619 -9.50 2.14 54.19
CA PRO A 619 -10.24 3.10 55.03
C PRO A 619 -11.24 4.03 54.32
N LYS A 620 -11.22 4.12 52.98
CA LYS A 620 -12.22 4.87 52.20
C LYS A 620 -13.45 4.02 51.83
N VAL A 621 -13.31 2.69 51.87
CA VAL A 621 -14.32 1.67 51.49
C VAL A 621 -15.09 1.17 52.70
N ARG A 622 -14.43 1.14 53.86
CA ARG A 622 -15.06 0.98 55.17
C ARG A 622 -15.91 2.18 55.54
#